data_AF-A0A2H1W2S6-F1
#
_entry.id   AF-A0A2H1W2S6-F1
#
_cell.length_a   1.000
_cell.length_b   1.000
_cell.length_c   1.000
_cell.angle_alpha   90.00
_cell.angle_beta   90.00
_cell.angle_gamma   90.00
#
_symmetry.space_group_name_H-M   'P 1'
#
loop_
_entity.id
_entity.type
_entity.pdbx_description
1 polymer ?
#
loop_
_entity_poly.entity_id
_entity_poly.type
_entity_poly.pdbx_seq_one_letter_code
_entity_poly.pdbx_strand_id
1 'polypeptide(L)'
;SWLKEEYEAKLAGRKPKFTKVLFKTFIWSYIPGGLMQATSIGLRTASPLLFSQLLRYWAADSPVDRETAMYYAISMILANWASAFMNHHGVLFCQQFGMKLRCAVGSLMFRKIMRMSNGSLGDTAAGKVVNILSNDLQRFDLSMVFLHYVWIIPLQIAAVIYLGYLQAGTAAFIGFAALIIIALPFQGGLGQYLGKIRLRTAEKTDNRIKIMSEVINGIQVIKMYAWEIPFQKVVGQKRAEELKEVKIATILRTVFLGFMMFTERAALFFTVLTYVLLGNVMSAN
;
A
#
# COMPACT_ATOMS: atom_id res chain seq x y z
N SER A 1 -26.93 12.74 -9.85
CA SER A 1 -26.91 14.10 -9.25
C SER A 1 -27.37 14.03 -7.79
N TRP A 2 -26.71 14.76 -6.88
CA TRP A 2 -27.06 14.81 -5.45
C TRP A 2 -28.50 15.28 -5.21
N LEU A 3 -28.94 16.32 -5.93
CA LEU A 3 -30.30 16.87 -5.81
C LEU A 3 -31.40 15.84 -6.13
N LYS A 4 -31.13 14.95 -7.08
CA LYS A 4 -32.06 13.87 -7.45
C LYS A 4 -32.19 12.83 -6.34
N GLU A 5 -31.08 12.44 -5.71
CA GLU A 5 -31.12 11.51 -4.58
C GLU A 5 -31.75 12.17 -3.33
N GLU A 6 -31.55 13.46 -3.12
CA GLU A 6 -32.20 14.19 -2.02
C GLU A 6 -33.73 14.22 -2.19
N TYR A 7 -34.21 14.42 -3.42
CA TYR A 7 -35.62 14.37 -3.76
C TYR A 7 -36.20 12.95 -3.61
N GLU A 8 -35.55 11.93 -4.19
CA GLU A 8 -35.96 10.52 -4.07
C GLU A 8 -35.91 10.01 -2.62
N ALA A 9 -34.99 10.51 -1.81
CA ALA A 9 -34.89 10.14 -0.39
C ALA A 9 -36.03 10.75 0.44
N LYS A 10 -36.41 12.00 0.16
CA LYS A 10 -37.57 12.65 0.80
C LYS A 10 -38.88 11.93 0.46
N LEU A 11 -39.09 11.55 -0.80
CA LEU A 11 -40.27 10.80 -1.24
C LEU A 11 -40.38 9.42 -0.57
N ALA A 12 -39.25 8.74 -0.37
CA ALA A 12 -39.20 7.40 0.21
C ALA A 12 -39.04 7.40 1.75
N GLY A 13 -39.14 8.54 2.44
CA GLY A 13 -38.99 8.63 3.89
C GLY A 13 -37.63 8.17 4.43
N ARG A 14 -36.59 8.15 3.59
CA ARG A 14 -35.27 7.60 3.91
C ARG A 14 -34.21 8.69 3.99
N LYS A 15 -33.12 8.44 4.71
CA LYS A 15 -31.95 9.34 4.70
C LYS A 15 -31.20 9.23 3.36
N PRO A 16 -30.83 10.36 2.70
CA PRO A 16 -30.06 10.33 1.46
C PRO A 16 -28.64 9.78 1.70
N LYS A 17 -28.13 8.94 0.79
CA LYS A 17 -26.81 8.31 0.92
C LYS A 17 -25.84 8.91 -0.10
N PHE A 18 -24.86 9.68 0.36
CA PHE A 18 -23.85 10.29 -0.50
C PHE A 18 -23.01 9.26 -1.27
N THR A 19 -22.64 8.16 -0.61
CA THR A 19 -21.90 7.05 -1.21
C THR A 19 -22.62 6.44 -2.40
N LYS A 20 -23.95 6.31 -2.34
CA LYS A 20 -24.79 5.80 -3.42
C LYS A 20 -24.77 6.72 -4.64
N VAL A 21 -24.84 8.04 -4.41
CA VAL A 21 -24.75 9.03 -5.50
C VAL A 21 -23.39 8.99 -6.15
N LEU A 22 -22.33 8.92 -5.33
CA LEU A 22 -20.96 8.83 -5.80
C LEU A 22 -20.79 7.61 -6.69
N PHE A 23 -21.16 6.43 -6.18
CA PHE A 23 -21.03 5.18 -6.90
C PHE A 23 -21.81 5.19 -8.22
N LYS A 24 -23.10 5.56 -8.20
CA LYS A 24 -23.92 5.62 -9.43
C LYS A 24 -23.41 6.63 -10.47
N THR A 25 -22.82 7.75 -10.04
CA THR A 25 -22.37 8.80 -10.96
C THR A 25 -21.01 8.48 -11.56
N PHE A 26 -20.13 7.83 -10.79
CA PHE A 26 -18.70 7.75 -11.10
C PHE A 26 -18.20 6.36 -11.45
N ILE A 27 -18.95 5.28 -11.15
CA ILE A 27 -18.46 3.91 -11.34
C ILE A 27 -18.07 3.58 -12.79
N TRP A 28 -18.90 3.93 -13.76
CA TRP A 28 -18.63 3.60 -15.17
C TRP A 28 -17.41 4.34 -15.72
N SER A 29 -17.18 5.56 -15.24
CA SER A 29 -15.98 6.33 -15.59
C SER A 29 -14.72 5.85 -14.85
N TYR A 30 -14.88 5.06 -13.77
CA TYR A 30 -13.78 4.56 -12.95
C TYR A 30 -13.30 3.17 -13.40
N ILE A 31 -14.21 2.29 -13.83
CA ILE A 31 -13.94 0.90 -14.25
C ILE A 31 -12.76 0.74 -15.22
N PRO A 32 -12.56 1.58 -16.26
CA PRO A 32 -11.45 1.43 -17.19
C PRO A 32 -10.07 1.37 -16.51
N GLY A 33 -9.85 2.19 -15.48
CA GLY A 33 -8.60 2.17 -14.72
C GLY A 33 -8.36 0.83 -14.00
N GLY A 34 -9.42 0.24 -13.47
CA GLY A 34 -9.38 -1.09 -12.85
C GLY A 34 -9.09 -2.21 -13.84
N LEU A 35 -9.66 -2.14 -15.05
CA LEU A 35 -9.37 -3.09 -16.11
C LEU A 35 -7.89 -3.01 -16.54
N MET A 36 -7.33 -1.81 -16.70
CA MET A 36 -5.92 -1.62 -17.02
C MET A 36 -5.00 -2.20 -15.92
N GLN A 37 -5.31 -1.95 -14.65
CA GLN A 37 -4.57 -2.52 -13.53
C GLN A 37 -4.69 -4.05 -13.46
N ALA A 38 -5.89 -4.60 -13.69
CA ALA A 38 -6.10 -6.04 -13.70
C ALA A 38 -5.36 -6.74 -14.85
N THR A 39 -5.38 -6.16 -16.06
CA THR A 39 -4.62 -6.67 -17.21
C THR A 39 -3.13 -6.62 -16.94
N SER A 40 -2.62 -5.52 -16.37
CA SER A 40 -1.22 -5.40 -15.96
C SER A 40 -0.81 -6.53 -15.02
N ILE A 41 -1.60 -6.78 -13.98
CA ILE A 41 -1.34 -7.82 -12.98
C ILE A 41 -1.46 -9.22 -13.57
N GLY A 42 -2.43 -9.45 -14.46
CA GLY A 42 -2.58 -10.71 -15.20
C GLY A 42 -1.37 -11.02 -16.06
N LEU A 43 -0.91 -10.06 -16.88
CA LEU A 43 0.28 -10.20 -17.72
C LEU A 43 1.55 -10.44 -16.89
N ARG A 44 1.69 -9.75 -15.75
CA ARG A 44 2.81 -9.95 -14.84
C ARG A 44 2.81 -11.34 -14.20
N THR A 45 1.62 -11.88 -13.93
CA THR A 45 1.45 -13.25 -13.39
C THR A 45 1.69 -14.31 -14.46
N ALA A 46 1.45 -14.01 -15.73
CA ALA A 46 1.72 -14.92 -16.85
C ALA A 46 3.22 -14.97 -17.25
N SER A 47 3.99 -13.92 -16.95
CA SER A 47 5.42 -13.82 -17.33
C SER A 47 6.28 -15.01 -16.87
N PRO A 48 6.17 -15.52 -15.62
CA PRO A 48 6.87 -16.73 -15.19
C PRO A 48 6.46 -18.00 -15.97
N LEU A 49 5.23 -18.09 -16.46
CA LEU A 49 4.78 -19.25 -17.24
C LEU A 49 5.44 -19.27 -18.63
N LEU A 50 5.55 -18.11 -19.26
CA LEU A 50 6.28 -17.96 -20.53
C LEU A 50 7.75 -18.30 -20.36
N PHE A 51 8.34 -17.88 -19.24
CA PHE A 51 9.72 -18.23 -18.90
C PHE A 51 9.90 -19.73 -18.68
N SER A 52 8.98 -20.39 -17.97
CA SER A 52 8.98 -21.85 -17.79
C SER A 52 8.90 -22.61 -19.12
N GLN A 53 8.06 -22.16 -20.07
CA GLN A 53 8.03 -22.76 -21.42
C GLN A 53 9.31 -22.49 -22.22
N LEU A 54 9.93 -21.32 -22.05
CA LEU A 54 11.20 -21.00 -22.68
C LEU A 54 12.34 -21.89 -22.15
N LEU A 55 12.33 -22.23 -20.85
CA LEU A 55 13.33 -23.13 -20.26
C LEU A 55 13.32 -24.54 -20.88
N ARG A 56 12.14 -25.02 -21.34
CA ARG A 56 12.01 -26.33 -22.00
C ARG A 56 12.86 -26.48 -23.26
N TYR A 57 13.19 -25.37 -23.93
CA TYR A 57 14.08 -25.38 -25.09
C TYR A 57 15.47 -25.95 -24.76
N TRP A 58 15.97 -25.74 -23.53
CA TRP A 58 17.26 -26.25 -23.07
C TRP A 58 17.17 -27.60 -22.34
N ALA A 59 16.00 -28.23 -22.30
CA ALA A 59 15.87 -29.57 -21.74
C ALA A 59 16.56 -30.61 -22.64
N ALA A 60 17.11 -31.68 -22.04
CA ALA A 60 17.83 -32.73 -22.76
C ALA A 60 16.98 -33.41 -23.84
N ASP A 61 15.67 -33.56 -23.59
CA ASP A 61 14.66 -34.07 -24.52
C ASP A 61 13.75 -32.92 -25.00
N SER A 62 14.31 -31.85 -25.58
CA SER A 62 13.52 -30.69 -26.00
C SER A 62 12.60 -31.03 -27.19
N PRO A 63 11.26 -30.93 -27.04
CA PRO A 63 10.33 -30.98 -28.17
C PRO A 63 10.15 -29.60 -28.82
N VAL A 64 10.84 -28.57 -28.32
CA VAL A 64 10.61 -27.16 -28.69
C VAL A 64 11.66 -26.73 -29.70
N ASP A 65 11.19 -26.38 -30.90
CA ASP A 65 12.06 -25.83 -31.94
C ASP A 65 12.52 -24.40 -31.63
N ARG A 66 13.63 -23.98 -32.23
CA ARG A 66 14.22 -22.64 -32.06
C ARG A 66 13.23 -21.53 -32.39
N GLU A 67 12.40 -21.70 -33.41
CA GLU A 67 11.38 -20.70 -33.77
C GLU A 67 10.33 -20.55 -32.66
N THR A 68 9.90 -21.66 -32.07
CA THR A 68 8.91 -21.67 -30.97
C THR A 68 9.49 -21.02 -29.71
N ALA A 69 10.76 -21.30 -29.39
CA ALA A 69 11.46 -20.64 -28.28
C ALA A 69 11.58 -19.11 -28.51
N MET A 70 11.84 -18.68 -29.75
CA MET A 70 11.89 -17.26 -30.10
C MET A 70 10.52 -16.58 -29.92
N TYR A 71 9.42 -17.24 -30.26
CA TYR A 71 8.07 -16.73 -29.99
C TYR A 71 7.79 -16.59 -28.48
N TYR A 72 8.21 -17.55 -27.65
CA TYR A 72 8.09 -17.40 -26.19
C TYR A 72 8.92 -16.23 -25.65
N ALA A 73 10.16 -16.06 -26.10
CA ALA A 73 10.99 -14.93 -25.69
C ALA A 73 10.39 -13.57 -26.10
N ILE A 74 9.94 -13.43 -27.36
CA ILE A 74 9.31 -12.20 -27.85
C ILE A 74 8.01 -11.92 -27.10
N SER A 75 7.15 -12.93 -26.93
CA SER A 75 5.89 -12.79 -26.20
C SER A 75 6.11 -12.39 -24.74
N MET A 76 7.17 -12.89 -24.09
CA MET A 76 7.55 -12.48 -22.73
C MET A 76 7.98 -11.02 -22.67
N ILE A 77 8.80 -10.55 -23.61
CA ILE A 77 9.21 -9.13 -23.68
C ILE A 77 7.98 -8.24 -23.88
N LEU A 78 7.12 -8.59 -24.85
CA LEU A 78 5.89 -7.84 -25.13
C LEU A 78 4.94 -7.85 -23.94
N ALA A 79 4.77 -8.98 -23.25
CA ALA A 79 3.92 -9.10 -22.07
C ALA A 79 4.42 -8.21 -20.91
N ASN A 80 5.74 -8.20 -20.66
CA ASN A 80 6.32 -7.34 -19.62
C ASN A 80 6.19 -5.84 -19.97
N TRP A 81 6.43 -5.47 -21.23
CA TRP A 81 6.28 -4.09 -21.70
C TRP A 81 4.82 -3.63 -21.62
N ALA A 82 3.89 -4.44 -22.11
CA ALA A 82 2.46 -4.17 -22.04
C ALA A 82 1.97 -4.09 -20.59
N SER A 83 2.46 -4.98 -19.70
CA SER A 83 2.15 -4.93 -18.27
C SER A 83 2.61 -3.62 -17.64
N ALA A 84 3.86 -3.20 -17.88
CA ALA A 84 4.39 -1.94 -17.37
C ALA A 84 3.61 -0.74 -17.90
N PHE A 85 3.32 -0.71 -19.21
CA PHE A 85 2.54 0.33 -19.83
C PHE A 85 1.13 0.44 -19.23
N MET A 86 0.42 -0.68 -19.10
CA MET A 86 -0.93 -0.72 -18.52
C MET A 86 -0.92 -0.34 -17.04
N ASN A 87 0.12 -0.73 -16.29
CA ASN A 87 0.28 -0.33 -14.89
C ASN A 87 0.39 1.19 -14.75
N HIS A 88 1.32 1.80 -15.50
CA HIS A 88 1.56 3.24 -15.40
C HIS A 88 0.36 4.05 -15.86
N HIS A 89 -0.25 3.68 -16.98
CA HIS A 89 -1.45 4.38 -17.47
C HIS A 89 -2.66 4.14 -16.56
N GLY A 90 -2.83 2.94 -16.02
CA GLY A 90 -3.91 2.62 -15.07
C GLY A 90 -3.79 3.41 -13.77
N VAL A 91 -2.57 3.53 -13.21
CA VAL A 91 -2.31 4.34 -12.01
C VAL A 91 -2.57 5.82 -12.31
N LEU A 92 -2.04 6.35 -13.41
CA LEU A 92 -2.26 7.75 -13.80
C LEU A 92 -3.74 8.05 -14.01
N PHE A 93 -4.48 7.15 -14.68
CA PHE A 93 -5.92 7.28 -14.89
C PHE A 93 -6.66 7.35 -13.55
N CYS A 94 -6.37 6.45 -12.62
CA CYS A 94 -6.99 6.44 -11.29
C CYS A 94 -6.63 7.67 -10.45
N GLN A 95 -5.40 8.19 -10.56
CA GLN A 95 -4.99 9.43 -9.90
C GLN A 95 -5.74 10.65 -10.46
N GLN A 96 -5.81 10.77 -11.79
CA GLN A 96 -6.57 11.84 -12.45
C GLN A 96 -8.06 11.75 -12.09
N PHE A 97 -8.58 10.53 -11.98
CA PHE A 97 -9.95 10.30 -11.53
C PHE A 97 -10.16 10.75 -10.08
N GLY A 98 -9.24 10.39 -9.18
CA GLY A 98 -9.23 10.86 -7.79
C GLY A 98 -9.26 12.39 -7.70
N MET A 99 -8.45 13.07 -8.52
CA MET A 99 -8.45 14.53 -8.59
C MET A 99 -9.79 15.10 -9.09
N LYS A 100 -10.40 14.52 -10.13
CA LYS A 100 -11.73 14.93 -10.62
C LYS A 100 -12.79 14.77 -9.52
N LEU A 101 -12.74 13.66 -8.80
CA LEU A 101 -13.63 13.38 -7.68
C LEU A 101 -13.43 14.40 -6.56
N ARG A 102 -12.19 14.68 -6.16
CA ARG A 102 -11.84 15.71 -5.18
C ARG A 102 -12.42 17.08 -5.55
N CYS A 103 -12.25 17.52 -6.79
CA CYS A 103 -12.80 18.79 -7.28
C CYS A 103 -14.34 18.80 -7.25
N ALA A 104 -14.99 17.70 -7.68
CA ALA A 104 -16.45 17.61 -7.69
C ALA A 104 -17.05 17.64 -6.27
N VAL A 105 -16.50 16.85 -5.35
CA VAL A 105 -16.93 16.81 -3.94
C VAL A 105 -16.62 18.13 -3.24
N GLY A 106 -15.43 18.69 -3.47
CA GLY A 106 -15.04 19.99 -2.94
C GLY A 106 -15.97 21.12 -3.39
N SER A 107 -16.30 21.17 -4.68
CA SER A 107 -17.26 22.16 -5.20
C SER A 107 -18.66 22.00 -4.60
N LEU A 108 -19.13 20.75 -4.44
CA LEU A 108 -20.43 20.48 -3.82
C LEU A 108 -20.46 20.91 -2.34
N MET A 109 -19.40 20.60 -1.58
CA MET A 109 -19.29 21.04 -0.18
C MET A 109 -19.21 22.55 -0.08
N PHE A 110 -18.37 23.21 -0.89
CA PHE A 110 -18.24 24.66 -0.90
C PHE A 110 -19.59 25.35 -1.16
N ARG A 111 -20.35 24.88 -2.16
CA ARG A 111 -21.72 25.38 -2.44
C ARG A 111 -22.68 25.15 -1.27
N LYS A 112 -22.53 24.05 -0.53
CA LYS A 112 -23.38 23.76 0.63
C LYS A 112 -23.05 24.69 1.80
N ILE A 113 -21.77 24.94 2.06
CA ILE A 113 -21.29 25.82 3.13
C ILE A 113 -21.78 27.25 2.91
N MET A 114 -21.65 27.76 1.68
CA MET A 114 -22.10 29.11 1.30
C MET A 114 -23.62 29.33 1.41
N ARG A 115 -24.41 28.27 1.60
CA ARG A 115 -25.87 28.33 1.75
C ARG A 115 -26.36 27.98 3.15
N MET A 116 -25.46 27.67 4.08
CA MET A 116 -25.81 27.39 5.47
C MET A 116 -25.90 28.70 6.26
N SER A 117 -26.84 28.77 7.21
CA SER A 117 -26.97 29.93 8.09
C SER A 117 -25.87 29.92 9.16
N ASN A 118 -25.40 31.10 9.58
CA ASN A 118 -24.35 31.24 10.60
C ASN A 118 -24.69 30.52 11.92
N GLY A 119 -25.98 30.42 12.29
CA GLY A 119 -26.42 29.67 13.48
C GLY A 119 -26.25 28.14 13.37
N SER A 120 -26.19 27.59 12.15
CA SER A 120 -25.90 26.17 11.90
C SER A 120 -24.40 25.87 11.71
N LEU A 121 -23.61 26.93 11.50
CA LEU A 121 -22.20 26.90 11.18
C LEU A 121 -21.42 27.60 12.31
N GLY A 122 -21.60 27.17 13.56
CA GLY A 122 -20.87 27.74 14.69
C GLY A 122 -19.34 27.70 14.49
N ASP A 123 -18.58 28.50 15.25
CA ASP A 123 -17.14 28.72 15.04
C ASP A 123 -16.31 27.42 14.97
N THR A 124 -16.66 26.41 15.77
CA THR A 124 -16.00 25.09 15.76
C THR A 124 -16.35 24.24 14.53
N ALA A 125 -17.51 24.46 13.92
CA ALA A 125 -17.96 23.76 12.72
C ALA A 125 -17.26 24.30 11.47
N ALA A 126 -17.04 25.62 11.37
CA ALA A 126 -16.33 26.24 10.25
C ALA A 126 -14.89 25.69 10.13
N GLY A 127 -14.16 25.61 11.25
CA GLY A 127 -12.81 25.03 11.26
C GLY A 127 -12.77 23.54 10.85
N LYS A 128 -13.73 22.74 11.35
CA LYS A 128 -13.86 21.33 10.94
C LYS A 128 -14.13 21.18 9.44
N VAL A 129 -14.99 22.03 8.88
CA VAL A 129 -15.33 22.02 7.47
C VAL A 129 -14.14 22.37 6.58
N VAL A 130 -13.36 23.39 6.95
CA VAL A 130 -12.12 23.75 6.25
C VAL A 130 -11.12 22.59 6.32
N ASN A 131 -10.97 21.95 7.48
CA ASN A 131 -10.09 20.79 7.62
C ASN A 131 -10.52 19.61 6.72
N ILE A 132 -11.83 19.32 6.62
CA ILE A 132 -12.34 18.29 5.69
C ILE A 132 -12.00 18.65 4.24
N LEU A 133 -12.19 19.91 3.85
CA LEU A 133 -11.93 20.38 2.48
C LEU A 133 -10.43 20.31 2.13
N SER A 134 -9.55 20.66 3.07
CA SER A 134 -8.11 20.73 2.86
C SER A 134 -7.39 19.38 3.03
N ASN A 135 -7.75 18.58 4.03
CA ASN A 135 -7.03 17.35 4.36
C ASN A 135 -7.77 16.08 3.94
N ASP A 136 -9.06 15.96 4.22
CA ASP A 136 -9.78 14.70 3.99
C ASP A 136 -10.03 14.45 2.51
N LEU A 137 -10.31 15.50 1.74
CA LEU A 137 -10.50 15.37 0.30
C LEU A 137 -9.24 14.95 -0.45
N GLN A 138 -8.05 15.31 0.04
CA GLN A 138 -6.79 14.91 -0.59
C GLN A 138 -6.58 13.39 -0.52
N ARG A 139 -7.18 12.71 0.46
CA ARG A 139 -7.12 11.24 0.56
C ARG A 139 -7.79 10.53 -0.61
N PHE A 140 -8.72 11.17 -1.32
CA PHE A 140 -9.34 10.57 -2.51
C PHE A 140 -8.33 10.31 -3.63
N ASP A 141 -7.30 11.15 -3.77
CA ASP A 141 -6.33 11.04 -4.85
C ASP A 141 -5.56 9.70 -4.79
N LEU A 142 -5.12 9.28 -3.60
CA LEU A 142 -4.47 7.99 -3.38
C LEU A 142 -5.47 6.84 -3.22
N SER A 143 -6.59 7.06 -2.53
CA SER A 143 -7.57 6.00 -2.27
C SER A 143 -8.16 5.42 -3.55
N MET A 144 -8.37 6.26 -4.57
CA MET A 144 -8.86 5.82 -5.89
C MET A 144 -7.83 4.99 -6.66
N VAL A 145 -6.55 5.01 -6.31
CA VAL A 145 -5.56 4.07 -6.89
C VAL A 145 -5.70 2.70 -6.23
N PHE A 146 -5.81 2.67 -4.90
CA PHE A 146 -5.81 1.42 -4.13
C PHE A 146 -7.14 0.67 -4.14
N LEU A 147 -8.27 1.34 -4.39
CA LEU A 147 -9.59 0.71 -4.30
C LEU A 147 -9.76 -0.48 -5.27
N HIS A 148 -9.15 -0.45 -6.46
CA HIS A 148 -9.20 -1.61 -7.37
C HIS A 148 -8.40 -2.82 -6.88
N TYR A 149 -7.37 -2.62 -6.05
CA TYR A 149 -6.61 -3.73 -5.49
C TYR A 149 -7.45 -4.61 -4.55
N VAL A 150 -8.55 -4.09 -4.00
CA VAL A 150 -9.45 -4.84 -3.11
C VAL A 150 -10.02 -6.10 -3.78
N TRP A 151 -10.34 -6.04 -5.08
CA TRP A 151 -10.86 -7.19 -5.82
C TRP A 151 -9.79 -7.86 -6.70
N ILE A 152 -8.77 -7.12 -7.15
CA ILE A 152 -7.68 -7.70 -7.94
C ILE A 152 -6.80 -8.63 -7.09
N ILE A 153 -6.45 -8.26 -5.86
CA ILE A 153 -5.56 -9.08 -5.00
C ILE A 153 -6.15 -10.47 -4.71
N PRO A 154 -7.41 -10.61 -4.28
CA PRO A 154 -8.00 -11.94 -4.07
C PRO A 154 -8.00 -12.81 -5.34
N LEU A 155 -8.32 -12.21 -6.49
CA LEU A 155 -8.29 -12.91 -7.77
C LEU A 155 -6.87 -13.36 -8.13
N GLN A 156 -5.88 -12.48 -7.91
CA GLN A 156 -4.48 -12.79 -8.17
C GLN A 156 -3.97 -13.91 -7.25
N ILE A 157 -4.31 -13.88 -5.96
CA ILE A 157 -3.95 -14.95 -5.01
C ILE A 157 -4.54 -16.29 -5.48
N ALA A 158 -5.82 -16.31 -5.85
CA ALA A 158 -6.47 -17.52 -6.37
C ALA A 158 -5.77 -18.06 -7.63
N ALA A 159 -5.43 -17.18 -8.57
CA ALA A 159 -4.71 -17.55 -9.79
C ALA A 159 -3.31 -18.10 -9.48
N VAL A 160 -2.55 -17.47 -8.60
CA VAL A 160 -1.20 -17.90 -8.22
C VAL A 160 -1.22 -19.24 -7.47
N ILE A 161 -2.20 -19.47 -6.59
CA ILE A 161 -2.40 -20.77 -5.94
C ILE A 161 -2.72 -21.86 -6.96
N TYR A 162 -3.64 -21.58 -7.89
CA TYR A 162 -4.02 -22.52 -8.93
C TYR A 162 -2.85 -22.88 -9.86
N LEU A 163 -2.08 -21.88 -10.32
CA LEU A 163 -0.89 -22.09 -11.13
C LEU A 163 0.19 -22.86 -10.35
N GLY A 164 0.37 -22.57 -9.07
CA GLY A 164 1.27 -23.33 -8.20
C GLY A 164 0.85 -24.79 -8.08
N TYR A 165 -0.44 -25.06 -7.94
CA TYR A 165 -0.98 -26.43 -7.92
C TYR A 165 -0.72 -27.18 -9.23
N LEU A 166 -0.84 -26.51 -10.39
CA LEU A 166 -0.53 -27.14 -11.67
C LEU A 166 0.94 -27.55 -11.81
N GLN A 167 1.87 -26.79 -11.22
CA GLN A 167 3.30 -27.05 -11.34
C GLN A 167 3.85 -27.99 -10.24
N ALA A 168 3.42 -27.80 -8.99
CA ALA A 168 3.98 -28.50 -7.82
C ALA A 168 2.95 -29.39 -7.09
N GLY A 169 1.72 -29.52 -7.61
CA GLY A 169 0.68 -30.33 -7.01
C GLY A 169 0.33 -29.89 -5.58
N THR A 170 0.16 -30.85 -4.68
CA THR A 170 -0.17 -30.59 -3.27
C THR A 170 0.92 -29.85 -2.51
N ALA A 171 2.17 -29.90 -2.97
CA ALA A 171 3.29 -29.20 -2.33
C ALA A 171 3.14 -27.67 -2.36
N ALA A 172 2.46 -27.13 -3.37
CA ALA A 172 2.18 -25.70 -3.46
C ALA A 172 1.38 -25.19 -2.25
N PHE A 173 0.37 -25.95 -1.81
CA PHE A 173 -0.46 -25.56 -0.66
C PHE A 173 0.34 -25.48 0.63
N ILE A 174 1.32 -26.36 0.82
CA ILE A 174 2.20 -26.35 2.00
C ILE A 174 3.12 -25.12 1.97
N GLY A 175 3.63 -24.75 0.80
CA GLY A 175 4.35 -23.49 0.58
C GLY A 175 3.53 -22.25 0.93
N PHE A 176 2.29 -22.18 0.43
CA PHE A 176 1.36 -21.08 0.75
C PHE A 176 0.98 -21.04 2.23
N ALA A 177 0.75 -22.21 2.85
CA ALA A 177 0.47 -22.29 4.28
C ALA A 177 1.66 -21.80 5.09
N ALA A 178 2.88 -22.21 4.75
CA ALA A 178 4.10 -21.72 5.39
C ALA A 178 4.25 -20.21 5.22
N LEU A 179 3.97 -19.66 4.03
CA LEU A 179 3.97 -18.22 3.80
C LEU A 179 2.99 -17.51 4.72
N ILE A 180 1.74 -17.98 4.83
CA ILE A 180 0.72 -17.36 5.68
C ILE A 180 1.09 -17.45 7.16
N ILE A 181 1.55 -18.63 7.61
CA ILE A 181 1.92 -18.88 9.01
C ILE A 181 3.15 -18.08 9.41
N ILE A 182 4.10 -17.84 8.51
CA ILE A 182 5.27 -17.00 8.80
C ILE A 182 4.89 -15.53 8.67
N ALA A 183 4.26 -15.11 7.57
CA ALA A 183 4.01 -13.71 7.28
C ALA A 183 3.05 -13.07 8.28
N LEU A 184 1.89 -13.67 8.55
CA LEU A 184 0.84 -13.02 9.33
C LEU A 184 1.21 -12.75 10.79
N PRO A 185 1.58 -13.75 11.61
CA PRO A 185 1.88 -13.51 13.01
C PRO A 185 3.22 -12.78 13.18
N PHE A 186 4.23 -13.12 12.39
CA PHE A 186 5.56 -12.59 12.56
C PHE A 186 5.69 -11.16 12.00
N GLN A 187 5.29 -10.93 10.74
CA GLN A 187 5.35 -9.58 10.16
C GLN A 187 4.27 -8.68 10.76
N GLY A 188 3.06 -9.20 11.00
CA GLY A 188 1.99 -8.44 11.66
C GLY A 188 2.37 -8.01 13.09
N GLY A 189 2.86 -8.95 13.91
CA GLY A 189 3.29 -8.69 15.28
C GLY A 189 4.49 -7.74 15.36
N LEU A 190 5.53 -7.98 14.56
CA LEU A 190 6.68 -7.07 14.48
C LEU A 190 6.30 -5.68 13.98
N GLY A 191 5.39 -5.60 13.00
CA GLY A 191 4.88 -4.33 12.48
C GLY A 191 4.19 -3.49 13.55
N GLN A 192 3.32 -4.12 14.35
CA GLN A 192 2.68 -3.46 15.49
C GLN A 192 3.70 -3.00 16.54
N TYR A 193 4.67 -3.85 16.86
CA TYR A 193 5.72 -3.51 17.82
C TYR A 193 6.60 -2.35 17.31
N LEU A 194 6.96 -2.34 16.02
CA LEU A 194 7.68 -1.24 15.37
C LEU A 194 6.89 0.06 15.43
N GLY A 195 5.57 0.00 15.27
CA GLY A 195 4.68 1.14 15.48
C GLY A 195 4.78 1.73 16.89
N LYS A 196 4.77 0.87 17.92
CA LYS A 196 4.91 1.30 19.33
C LYS A 196 6.27 1.96 19.61
N ILE A 197 7.36 1.40 19.10
CA ILE A 197 8.71 1.98 19.29
C ILE A 197 8.85 3.31 18.54
N ARG A 198 8.26 3.44 17.34
CA ARG A 198 8.23 4.72 16.61
C ARG A 198 7.49 5.81 17.38
N LEU A 199 6.39 5.47 18.04
CA LEU A 199 5.67 6.42 18.90
C LEU A 199 6.56 6.89 20.06
N ARG A 200 7.22 5.98 20.78
CA ARG A 200 8.17 6.34 21.85
C ARG A 200 9.32 7.21 21.34
N THR A 201 9.85 6.91 20.15
CA THR A 201 10.89 7.72 19.51
C THR A 201 10.39 9.15 19.24
N ALA A 202 9.14 9.30 18.77
CA ALA A 202 8.53 10.61 18.55
C ALA A 202 8.36 11.38 19.87
N GLU A 203 7.83 10.75 20.93
CA GLU A 203 7.69 11.37 22.25
C GLU A 203 9.03 11.88 22.82
N LYS A 204 10.11 11.10 22.67
CA LYS A 204 11.45 11.54 23.09
C LYS A 204 11.99 12.69 22.24
N THR A 205 11.73 12.65 20.94
CA THR A 205 12.12 13.72 20.00
C THR A 205 11.39 15.02 20.34
N ASP A 206 10.09 14.96 20.59
CA ASP A 206 9.27 16.11 20.95
C ASP A 206 9.74 16.74 22.27
N ASN A 207 10.08 15.92 23.26
CA ASN A 207 10.63 16.41 24.52
C ASN A 207 11.99 17.12 24.32
N ARG A 208 12.89 16.57 23.51
CA ARG A 208 14.16 17.25 23.17
C ARG A 208 13.91 18.58 22.45
N ILE A 209 12.99 18.61 21.47
CA ILE A 209 12.66 19.81 20.72
C ILE A 209 12.08 20.89 21.65
N LYS A 210 11.22 20.49 22.59
CA LYS A 210 10.67 21.41 23.61
C LYS A 210 11.77 22.05 24.44
N ILE A 211 12.68 21.26 25.01
CA ILE A 211 13.81 21.79 25.81
C ILE A 211 14.71 22.68 24.96
N MET A 212 14.99 22.30 23.71
CA MET A 212 15.75 23.14 22.78
C MET A 212 15.07 24.49 22.53
N SER A 213 13.75 24.49 22.38
CA SER A 213 12.98 25.74 22.21
C SER A 213 13.06 26.62 23.45
N GLU A 214 12.99 26.05 24.66
CA GLU A 214 13.15 26.79 25.92
C GLU A 214 14.56 27.40 26.02
N VAL A 215 15.60 26.66 25.65
CA VAL A 215 16.99 27.16 25.60
C VAL A 215 17.15 28.33 24.62
N ILE A 216 16.57 28.23 23.42
CA ILE A 216 16.65 29.30 22.40
C ILE A 216 15.91 30.54 22.88
N ASN A 217 14.71 30.39 23.44
CA ASN A 217 13.94 31.51 23.97
C ASN A 217 14.65 32.19 25.15
N GLY A 218 15.39 31.43 25.97
CA GLY A 218 16.15 31.92 27.13
C GLY A 218 17.62 32.28 26.85
N ILE A 219 18.07 32.32 25.60
CA ILE A 219 19.51 32.34 25.26
C ILE A 219 20.27 33.53 25.84
N GLN A 220 19.64 34.70 25.93
CA GLN A 220 20.26 35.91 26.46
C GLN A 220 20.66 35.74 27.93
N VAL A 221 19.79 35.17 28.76
CA VAL A 221 20.07 34.90 30.18
C VAL A 221 21.16 33.83 30.31
N ILE A 222 21.07 32.75 29.53
CA ILE A 222 22.07 31.67 29.54
C ILE A 222 23.46 32.22 29.22
N LYS A 223 23.56 33.15 28.26
CA LYS A 223 24.82 33.83 27.90
C LYS A 223 25.31 34.79 28.97
N MET A 224 24.43 35.57 29.59
CA MET A 224 24.80 36.50 30.68
C MET A 224 25.42 35.78 31.88
N TYR A 225 24.96 34.57 32.18
CA TYR A 225 25.44 33.76 33.31
C TYR A 225 26.46 32.66 32.93
N ALA A 226 26.89 32.60 31.66
CA ALA A 226 27.79 31.56 31.14
C ALA A 226 27.31 30.12 31.45
N TRP A 227 26.01 29.88 31.34
CA TRP A 227 25.37 28.58 31.62
C TRP A 227 25.33 27.62 30.41
N GLU A 228 26.09 27.86 29.36
CA GLU A 228 26.00 27.06 28.13
C GLU A 228 26.38 25.59 28.36
N ILE A 229 27.45 25.34 29.12
CA ILE A 229 27.94 23.98 29.38
C ILE A 229 26.90 23.15 30.17
N PRO A 230 26.29 23.65 31.27
CA PRO A 230 25.17 22.99 31.94
C PRO A 230 24.00 22.67 31.01
N PHE A 231 23.50 23.65 30.24
CA PHE A 231 22.36 23.44 29.35
C PHE A 231 22.69 22.48 28.19
N GLN A 232 23.92 22.50 27.69
CA GLN A 232 24.41 21.52 26.72
C GLN A 232 24.34 20.09 27.29
N LYS A 233 24.72 19.89 28.56
CA LYS A 233 24.60 18.57 29.21
C LYS A 233 23.15 18.11 29.33
N VAL A 234 22.22 19.01 29.67
CA VAL A 234 20.77 18.71 29.75
C VAL A 234 20.24 18.25 28.40
N VAL A 235 20.53 19.01 27.33
CA VAL A 235 20.14 18.63 25.96
C VAL A 235 20.81 17.32 25.54
N GLY A 236 22.09 17.14 25.89
CA GLY A 236 22.85 15.92 25.61
C GLY A 236 22.25 14.67 26.26
N GLN A 237 21.75 14.77 27.49
CA GLN A 237 21.03 13.68 28.15
C GLN A 237 19.73 13.32 27.42
N LYS A 238 18.94 14.33 27.01
CA LYS A 238 17.72 14.09 26.21
C LYS A 238 18.01 13.48 24.86
N ARG A 239 19.08 13.90 24.19
CA ARG A 239 19.58 13.28 22.95
C ARG A 239 19.98 11.83 23.18
N ALA A 240 20.63 11.50 24.30
CA ALA A 240 21.03 10.13 24.60
C ALA A 240 19.83 9.21 24.85
N GLU A 241 18.77 9.70 25.52
CA GLU A 241 17.50 8.98 25.66
C GLU A 241 16.83 8.72 24.30
N GLU A 242 16.76 9.75 23.44
CA GLU A 242 16.22 9.64 22.09
C GLU A 242 17.00 8.62 21.25
N LEU A 243 18.33 8.68 21.26
CA LEU A 243 19.19 7.80 20.47
C LEU A 243 19.05 6.32 20.86
N LYS A 244 18.72 6.01 22.12
CA LYS A 244 18.43 4.63 22.54
C LYS A 244 17.19 4.09 21.82
N GLU A 245 16.10 4.86 21.79
CA GLU A 245 14.87 4.48 21.10
C GLU A 245 15.06 4.42 19.58
N VAL A 246 15.79 5.40 19.00
CA VAL A 246 16.13 5.40 17.57
C VAL A 246 16.93 4.16 17.19
N LYS A 247 17.90 3.74 18.02
CA LYS A 247 18.69 2.52 17.78
C LYS A 247 17.79 1.29 17.76
N ILE A 248 16.91 1.14 18.75
CA ILE A 248 15.96 0.02 18.82
C ILE A 248 15.03 0.02 17.60
N ALA A 249 14.46 1.18 17.24
CA ALA A 249 13.59 1.34 16.08
C ALA A 249 14.29 0.93 14.78
N THR A 250 15.56 1.31 14.64
CA THR A 250 16.38 1.02 13.46
C THR A 250 16.70 -0.47 13.37
N ILE A 251 17.15 -1.10 14.46
CA ILE A 251 17.41 -2.54 14.52
C ILE A 251 16.14 -3.32 14.16
N LEU A 252 15.03 -2.97 14.80
CA LEU A 252 13.74 -3.64 14.58
C LEU A 252 13.26 -3.48 13.13
N ARG A 253 13.43 -2.29 12.53
CA ARG A 253 13.12 -2.05 11.11
C ARG A 253 14.00 -2.91 10.19
N THR A 254 15.30 -3.02 10.48
CA THR A 254 16.22 -3.84 9.70
C THR A 254 15.83 -5.32 9.80
N VAL A 255 15.52 -5.80 11.00
CA VAL A 255 15.01 -7.17 11.23
C VAL A 255 13.73 -7.39 10.42
N PHE A 256 12.75 -6.49 10.52
CA PHE A 256 11.50 -6.59 9.78
C PHE A 256 11.71 -6.68 8.26
N LEU A 257 12.57 -5.84 7.68
CA LEU A 257 12.91 -5.89 6.26
C LEU A 257 13.63 -7.19 5.88
N GLY A 258 14.54 -7.67 6.73
CA GLY A 258 15.22 -8.96 6.54
C GLY A 258 14.24 -10.12 6.52
N PHE A 259 13.26 -10.14 7.43
CA PHE A 259 12.23 -11.16 7.45
C PHE A 259 11.29 -11.10 6.24
N MET A 260 10.96 -9.90 5.73
CA MET A 260 10.22 -9.79 4.46
C MET A 260 10.96 -10.50 3.32
N MET A 261 12.26 -10.27 3.17
CA MET A 261 13.07 -10.93 2.14
C MET A 261 13.21 -12.45 2.38
N PHE A 262 13.29 -12.88 3.63
CA PHE A 262 13.42 -14.30 3.97
C PHE A 262 12.12 -15.08 3.80
N THR A 263 10.96 -14.47 4.07
CA THR A 263 9.65 -15.13 4.03
C THR A 263 9.37 -15.74 2.66
N GLU A 264 9.65 -15.00 1.58
CA GLU A 264 9.48 -15.48 0.20
C GLU A 264 10.36 -16.70 -0.10
N ARG A 265 11.61 -16.67 0.36
CA ARG A 265 12.58 -17.78 0.18
C ARG A 265 12.20 -19.00 1.01
N ALA A 266 11.72 -18.79 2.24
CA ALA A 266 11.25 -19.86 3.10
C ALA A 266 10.04 -20.58 2.47
N ALA A 267 9.08 -19.82 1.93
CA ALA A 267 7.93 -20.40 1.23
C ALA A 267 8.35 -21.26 0.03
N LEU A 268 9.29 -20.78 -0.79
CA LEU A 268 9.87 -21.56 -1.88
C LEU A 268 10.58 -22.82 -1.38
N PHE A 269 11.40 -22.70 -0.32
CA PHE A 269 12.09 -23.84 0.28
C PHE A 269 11.13 -24.92 0.76
N PHE A 270 10.08 -24.56 1.51
CA PHE A 270 9.08 -25.53 1.98
C PHE A 270 8.30 -26.17 0.83
N THR A 271 8.01 -25.41 -0.23
CA THR A 271 7.36 -25.94 -1.44
C THR A 271 8.24 -27.02 -2.09
N VAL A 272 9.51 -26.70 -2.36
CA VAL A 272 10.46 -27.61 -3.01
C VAL A 272 10.76 -28.82 -2.14
N LEU A 273 11.00 -28.61 -0.84
CA LEU A 273 11.25 -29.69 0.11
C LEU A 273 10.08 -30.69 0.13
N THR A 274 8.86 -30.19 0.22
CA THR A 274 7.65 -31.03 0.20
C THR A 274 7.52 -31.76 -1.14
N TYR A 275 7.78 -31.08 -2.26
CA TYR A 275 7.72 -31.68 -3.59
C TYR A 275 8.69 -32.87 -3.73
N VAL A 276 9.93 -32.72 -3.24
CA VAL A 276 10.93 -33.79 -3.23
C VAL A 276 10.54 -34.91 -2.25
N LEU A 277 10.05 -34.58 -1.06
CA LEU A 277 9.61 -35.57 -0.06
C LEU A 277 8.42 -36.42 -0.54
N LEU A 278 7.57 -35.87 -1.41
CA LEU A 278 6.49 -36.60 -2.07
C LEU A 278 6.99 -37.55 -3.18
N GLY A 279 8.30 -37.65 -3.39
CA GLY A 279 8.92 -38.55 -4.37
C GLY A 279 8.95 -38.01 -5.79
N ASN A 280 8.58 -36.73 -6.00
CA ASN A 280 8.61 -36.14 -7.33
C ASN A 280 10.02 -35.70 -7.70
N VAL A 281 10.42 -35.97 -8.94
CA VAL A 281 11.69 -35.49 -9.51
C VAL A 281 11.50 -34.05 -9.97
N MET A 282 12.40 -33.17 -9.56
CA MET A 282 12.43 -31.77 -10.02
C MET A 282 12.78 -31.75 -11.52
N SER A 283 11.80 -31.48 -12.37
CA SER A 283 12.08 -31.10 -13.76
C SER A 283 12.71 -29.70 -13.75
N ALA A 284 13.63 -29.41 -14.65
CA ALA A 284 14.30 -28.11 -14.75
C ALA A 284 13.37 -26.96 -15.24
N ASN A 285 12.04 -27.15 -15.21
CA ASN A 285 11.02 -26.30 -15.84
C ASN A 285 10.08 -25.63 -14.83
#